data_AF-A0A2E7SR20-F1
#
_entry.id   AF-A0A2E7SR20-F1
#
_cell.length_a   1.000
_cell.length_b   1.000
_cell.length_c   1.000
_cell.angle_alpha   90.00
_cell.angle_beta   90.00
_cell.angle_gamma   90.00
#
_symmetry.space_group_name_H-M   'P 1'
#
loop_
_entity.id
_entity.type
_entity.pdbx_description
1 polymer ?
#
loop_
_entity_poly.entity_id
_entity_poly.type
_entity_poly.pdbx_seq_one_letter_code
_entity_poly.pdbx_strand_id
1 'polypeptide(L)'
;MPGLVRNGSSQPSATCATRLTPCSPASIWPSGRPRRSAATSIFPMTKIKTSKLLIAGMALAGWAGLPSTASAAAKAKPTFTEDVAPIIFNNCTECHRSGQAAPFELTNYNNVKKRARLIAKVTEDRYMPPWHPVEGHGKFLDERRLTEVELATLKNWHKSGMTEGPADKLPEPPKFESDWLLGEPDLVVTMPKAFNVPADGPDIYRNFVIPLDLKEDKWVAGFEVRPGARSVLHHVIIRLDETGEARRADGARGKPGFTGMRGVGGGRGRSRDVFSGSLGGLGGWAVGGTPRILPLGLARHLPAGADLVLNSHLHPSGKEESEKTTIGLYFADKKPDRTMIGFQVPPLFGSVSGLDIPAGEENYELTSNFTTPVDIELIGVGAHMHYLGHTAKATATLPDGSTKPLFYIDDWDFNWQNNYYYENPLRLPAGTTIKGVVTFDNSAENPHNPFSPPRRVRWGLESTDEMGSVNFRAVPVNESDVERFKDAVRDQFVDEVRIAAEKRFNERRGSRGGQGGDLADRLRDRLRDRRGGSSSRTGNSRLGGDWRGRLGSRLKELDKNNNGEIEADEIDERSRRYIRFIDTNKDGKVSKEELSRLNGR
;
A
#
# COMPACT_ATOMS: atom_id res chain seq x y z
N MET A 1 -5.02 -17.98 69.60
CA MET A 1 -5.71 -19.29 69.64
C MET A 1 -6.06 -19.71 68.21
N PRO A 2 -5.66 -20.92 67.81
CA PRO A 2 -5.78 -21.46 66.44
C PRO A 2 -6.91 -22.50 66.31
N GLY A 3 -7.18 -22.97 65.09
CA GLY A 3 -7.89 -24.22 64.77
C GLY A 3 -7.88 -24.41 63.25
N LEU A 4 -7.14 -25.31 62.58
CA LEU A 4 -6.56 -26.63 62.86
C LEU A 4 -7.58 -27.79 62.76
N VAL A 5 -7.74 -28.36 61.56
CA VAL A 5 -8.08 -29.78 61.26
C VAL A 5 -7.49 -30.08 59.86
N ARG A 6 -6.34 -30.76 59.69
CA ARG A 6 -5.97 -32.20 59.71
C ARG A 6 -6.51 -33.10 58.58
N ASN A 7 -5.54 -33.56 57.78
CA ASN A 7 -5.25 -34.91 57.28
C ASN A 7 -6.16 -35.64 56.29
N GLY A 8 -5.53 -36.18 55.23
CA GLY A 8 -6.04 -37.27 54.39
C GLY A 8 -5.08 -37.66 53.28
N SER A 9 -4.13 -38.54 53.61
CA SER A 9 -3.09 -39.15 52.77
C SER A 9 -3.62 -40.18 51.75
N SER A 10 -3.01 -40.24 50.56
CA SER A 10 -2.66 -41.51 49.89
C SER A 10 -1.70 -41.30 48.71
N GLN A 11 -0.46 -41.78 48.86
CA GLN A 11 0.32 -42.30 47.73
C GLN A 11 -0.15 -43.74 47.43
N PRO A 12 0.17 -44.29 46.26
CA PRO A 12 1.33 -45.19 46.27
C PRO A 12 2.32 -44.96 45.10
N SER A 13 3.56 -45.22 45.47
CA SER A 13 4.74 -45.51 44.67
C SER A 13 4.59 -46.72 43.74
N ALA A 14 5.23 -46.70 42.57
CA ALA A 14 6.11 -47.78 42.11
C ALA A 14 6.92 -47.38 40.86
N THR A 15 8.23 -47.35 41.05
CA THR A 15 9.33 -47.43 40.09
C THR A 15 9.26 -48.63 39.16
N CYS A 16 9.66 -48.47 37.89
CA CYS A 16 10.54 -49.44 37.23
C CYS A 16 11.34 -48.77 36.09
N ALA A 17 12.65 -49.01 36.10
CA ALA A 17 13.61 -48.53 35.14
C ALA A 17 13.93 -49.63 34.13
N THR A 18 14.05 -49.29 32.84
CA THR A 18 14.87 -50.08 31.90
C THR A 18 15.46 -49.17 30.82
N ARG A 19 16.80 -49.18 30.75
CA ARG A 19 17.62 -48.61 29.67
C ARG A 19 17.43 -49.42 28.38
N LEU A 20 17.37 -48.76 27.22
CA LEU A 20 17.96 -49.24 25.97
C LEU A 20 18.40 -48.04 25.10
N THR A 21 19.58 -48.18 24.51
CA THR A 21 20.41 -47.25 23.73
C THR A 21 19.89 -46.93 22.32
N PRO A 22 20.49 -45.95 21.60
CA PRO A 22 19.90 -45.32 20.42
C PRO A 22 20.22 -46.05 19.10
N CYS A 23 19.29 -45.99 18.14
CA CYS A 23 19.51 -46.38 16.75
C CYS A 23 19.45 -45.15 15.83
N SER A 24 20.54 -44.90 15.12
CA SER A 24 20.59 -44.09 13.90
C SER A 24 19.74 -44.72 12.79
N PRO A 25 19.41 -43.93 11.75
CA PRO A 25 19.66 -44.42 10.41
C PRO A 25 20.47 -43.42 9.57
N ALA A 26 21.39 -43.99 8.80
CA ALA A 26 22.26 -43.33 7.86
C ALA A 26 21.55 -43.06 6.51
N SER A 27 21.92 -41.91 5.93
CA SER A 27 22.23 -41.69 4.50
C SER A 27 21.32 -42.25 3.40
N ILE A 28 20.62 -41.35 2.70
CA ILE A 28 20.41 -41.45 1.24
C ILE A 28 20.57 -40.04 0.64
N TRP A 29 21.69 -39.82 -0.06
CA TRP A 29 21.90 -38.70 -0.99
C TRP A 29 21.59 -39.19 -2.41
N PRO A 30 20.83 -38.45 -3.22
CA PRO A 30 20.94 -38.54 -4.67
C PRO A 30 21.94 -37.48 -5.15
N SER A 31 23.05 -37.97 -5.70
CA SER A 31 24.00 -37.19 -6.49
C SER A 31 23.38 -36.90 -7.87
N GLY A 32 23.34 -35.62 -8.25
CA GLY A 32 22.83 -35.20 -9.56
C GLY A 32 23.52 -33.93 -10.03
N ARG A 33 24.72 -34.07 -10.61
CA ARG A 33 25.39 -33.00 -11.37
C ARG A 33 24.69 -32.85 -12.72
N PRO A 34 24.32 -31.63 -13.17
CA PRO A 34 24.09 -31.39 -14.58
C PRO A 34 25.43 -31.19 -15.30
N ARG A 35 25.70 -32.05 -16.28
CA ARG A 35 26.77 -31.91 -17.26
C ARG A 35 26.56 -30.64 -18.08
N ARG A 36 27.54 -29.74 -18.11
CA ARG A 36 27.68 -28.72 -19.15
C ARG A 36 28.16 -29.41 -20.42
N SER A 37 27.33 -29.44 -21.47
CA SER A 37 27.78 -29.78 -22.81
C SER A 37 28.47 -28.56 -23.43
N ALA A 38 29.72 -28.76 -23.83
CA ALA A 38 30.41 -27.89 -24.76
C ALA A 38 29.87 -28.19 -26.16
N ALA A 39 29.44 -27.16 -26.89
CA ALA A 39 29.22 -27.22 -28.33
C ALA A 39 30.08 -26.14 -28.99
N THR A 40 31.15 -26.63 -29.60
CA THR A 40 32.07 -25.93 -30.49
C THR A 40 31.38 -25.68 -31.83
N SER A 41 31.46 -24.47 -32.37
CA SER A 41 31.18 -24.15 -33.78
C SER A 41 31.86 -22.80 -34.07
N ILE A 42 33.12 -22.80 -34.50
CA ILE A 42 33.58 -22.80 -35.92
C ILE A 42 32.98 -21.63 -36.72
N PHE A 43 33.78 -20.56 -36.80
CA PHE A 43 33.68 -19.49 -37.79
C PHE A 43 33.89 -20.03 -39.21
N PRO A 44 33.30 -19.38 -40.22
CA PRO A 44 33.98 -19.15 -41.48
C PRO A 44 34.31 -17.67 -41.65
N MET A 45 35.61 -17.40 -41.75
CA MET A 45 36.14 -16.14 -42.28
C MET A 45 35.75 -15.99 -43.75
N THR A 46 35.18 -14.85 -44.12
CA THR A 46 35.19 -14.38 -45.50
C THR A 46 36.06 -13.14 -45.61
N LYS A 47 37.07 -13.24 -46.48
CA LYS A 47 38.03 -12.20 -46.85
C LYS A 47 37.33 -11.18 -47.75
N ILE A 48 37.35 -9.89 -47.40
CA ILE A 48 37.21 -8.82 -48.40
C ILE A 48 38.33 -7.79 -48.21
N LYS A 49 38.86 -7.42 -49.37
CA LYS A 49 40.11 -6.72 -49.63
C LYS A 49 40.08 -5.25 -49.21
N THR A 50 41.27 -4.78 -48.89
CA THR A 50 41.69 -3.41 -48.66
C THR A 50 41.38 -2.45 -49.81
N SER A 51 41.03 -1.20 -49.47
CA SER A 51 41.48 -0.03 -50.23
C SER A 51 41.76 1.12 -49.26
N LYS A 52 42.97 1.66 -49.40
CA LYS A 52 43.57 2.70 -48.58
C LYS A 52 43.00 4.06 -49.00
N LEU A 53 42.68 4.92 -48.03
CA LEU A 53 42.77 6.37 -48.19
C LEU A 53 43.36 6.96 -46.91
N LEU A 54 44.57 7.49 -47.08
CA LEU A 54 45.34 8.25 -46.11
C LEU A 54 44.71 9.63 -45.94
N ILE A 55 44.31 9.99 -44.71
CA ILE A 55 44.41 11.36 -44.23
C ILE A 55 44.97 11.29 -42.81
N ALA A 56 46.23 11.70 -42.68
CA ALA A 56 46.87 12.01 -41.42
C ALA A 56 46.26 13.32 -40.89
N GLY A 57 45.71 13.29 -39.67
CA GLY A 57 45.22 14.45 -38.97
C GLY A 57 45.21 14.17 -37.47
N MET A 58 46.01 14.93 -36.72
CA MET A 58 46.20 14.83 -35.28
C MET A 58 44.89 14.77 -34.49
N ALA A 59 44.71 13.74 -33.67
CA ALA A 59 43.82 13.76 -32.52
C ALA A 59 44.30 12.74 -31.45
N LEU A 60 45.43 13.05 -30.82
CA LEU A 60 45.68 12.58 -29.45
C LEU A 60 44.85 13.48 -28.52
N ALA A 61 43.58 13.13 -28.33
CA ALA A 61 42.72 13.72 -27.31
C ALA A 61 41.97 12.58 -26.63
N GLY A 62 42.13 12.52 -25.31
CA GLY A 62 41.89 11.34 -24.49
C GLY A 62 40.49 10.74 -24.64
N TRP A 63 40.45 9.44 -24.90
CA TRP A 63 39.49 8.60 -24.21
C TRP A 63 39.85 8.62 -22.73
N ALA A 64 39.31 9.60 -22.01
CA ALA A 64 39.11 9.48 -20.58
C ALA A 64 38.19 8.27 -20.38
N GLY A 65 38.78 7.11 -20.10
CA GLY A 65 38.04 5.98 -19.56
C GLY A 65 37.31 6.50 -18.34
N LEU A 66 35.97 6.51 -18.40
CA LEU A 66 35.15 6.67 -17.22
C LEU A 66 35.67 5.68 -16.18
N PRO A 67 36.08 6.11 -14.98
CA PRO A 67 36.47 5.16 -13.95
C PRO A 67 35.27 4.27 -13.71
N SER A 68 35.42 2.99 -14.05
CA SER A 68 34.57 1.94 -13.53
C SER A 68 34.66 2.08 -12.02
N THR A 69 33.59 2.51 -11.37
CA THR A 69 33.49 2.48 -9.91
C THR A 69 33.49 1.02 -9.51
N ALA A 70 34.68 0.44 -9.38
CA ALA A 70 34.86 -0.85 -8.75
C ALA A 70 34.30 -0.70 -7.34
N SER A 71 33.11 -1.27 -7.11
CA SER A 71 32.54 -1.36 -5.77
C SER A 71 33.57 -2.05 -4.89
N ALA A 72 34.12 -1.33 -3.92
CA ALA A 72 35.18 -1.84 -3.06
C ALA A 72 34.64 -3.05 -2.29
N ALA A 73 35.34 -4.19 -2.39
CA ALA A 73 34.91 -5.42 -1.71
C ALA A 73 34.92 -5.24 -0.19
N ALA A 74 33.97 -5.88 0.51
CA ALA A 74 33.90 -5.85 1.97
C ALA A 74 35.17 -6.42 2.60
N LYS A 75 35.69 -5.76 3.64
CA LYS A 75 36.87 -6.22 4.39
C LYS A 75 36.58 -7.59 5.02
N ALA A 76 37.60 -8.46 5.09
CA ALA A 76 37.48 -9.76 5.75
C ALA A 76 37.40 -9.65 7.29
N LYS A 77 38.01 -8.60 7.86
CA LYS A 77 38.03 -8.29 9.30
C LYS A 77 37.73 -6.80 9.51
N PRO A 78 36.49 -6.36 9.28
CA PRO A 78 36.09 -4.98 9.51
C PRO A 78 36.14 -4.61 10.99
N THR A 79 36.21 -3.32 11.30
CA THR A 79 36.11 -2.78 12.67
C THR A 79 34.78 -2.05 12.88
N PHE A 80 34.38 -1.87 14.14
CA PHE A 80 33.18 -1.08 14.41
C PHE A 80 33.36 0.37 13.99
N THR A 81 34.44 1.01 14.42
CA THR A 81 34.62 2.45 14.28
C THR A 81 34.73 2.87 12.82
N GLU A 82 35.45 2.14 11.98
CA GLU A 82 35.65 2.52 10.57
C GLU A 82 34.57 2.00 9.63
N ASP A 83 34.06 0.78 9.85
CA ASP A 83 33.28 0.07 8.83
C ASP A 83 31.81 -0.14 9.22
N VAL A 84 31.52 -0.47 10.48
CA VAL A 84 30.14 -0.80 10.92
C VAL A 84 29.38 0.42 11.42
N ALA A 85 30.04 1.31 12.16
CA ALA A 85 29.41 2.51 12.71
C ALA A 85 28.77 3.39 11.63
N PRO A 86 29.41 3.65 10.47
CA PRO A 86 28.74 4.37 9.38
C PRO A 86 27.44 3.71 8.91
N ILE A 87 27.43 2.37 8.78
CA ILE A 87 26.24 1.62 8.34
C ILE A 87 25.12 1.76 9.37
N ILE A 88 25.44 1.54 10.66
CA ILE A 88 24.47 1.60 11.75
C ILE A 88 23.92 3.02 11.92
N PHE A 89 24.79 4.03 11.91
CA PHE A 89 24.41 5.42 12.13
C PHE A 89 23.53 5.95 11.00
N ASN A 90 23.82 5.58 9.75
CA ASN A 90 23.06 6.04 8.60
C ASN A 90 21.73 5.31 8.40
N ASN A 91 21.64 4.02 8.75
CA ASN A 91 20.48 3.18 8.38
C ASN A 91 19.64 2.67 9.56
N CYS A 92 20.17 2.70 10.79
CA CYS A 92 19.52 2.06 11.94
C CYS A 92 19.23 3.04 13.08
N THR A 93 20.15 3.98 13.35
CA THR A 93 20.10 4.81 14.56
C THR A 93 18.90 5.78 14.59
N GLU A 94 18.33 6.18 13.45
CA GLU A 94 17.12 7.00 13.39
C GLU A 94 15.96 6.37 14.21
N CYS A 95 15.72 5.07 14.01
CA CYS A 95 14.69 4.31 14.70
C CYS A 95 15.20 3.68 16.00
N HIS A 96 16.48 3.30 16.06
CA HIS A 96 17.13 2.65 17.19
C HIS A 96 17.87 3.66 18.10
N ARG A 97 17.15 4.70 18.52
CA ARG A 97 17.59 5.63 19.56
C ARG A 97 16.50 5.78 20.62
N SER A 98 16.88 6.36 21.75
CA SER A 98 15.96 6.56 22.87
C SER A 98 14.69 7.29 22.44
N GLY A 99 13.54 6.82 22.92
CA GLY A 99 12.25 7.44 22.62
C GLY A 99 11.75 7.26 21.18
N GLN A 100 12.41 6.47 20.33
CA GLN A 100 11.98 6.20 18.95
C GLN A 100 11.36 4.81 18.76
N ALA A 101 11.03 4.45 17.52
CA ALA A 101 10.17 3.31 17.20
C ALA A 101 10.72 1.96 17.66
N ALA A 102 12.05 1.77 17.69
CA ALA A 102 12.63 0.48 17.99
C ALA A 102 12.75 0.21 19.51
N PRO A 103 12.62 -1.05 19.95
CA PRO A 103 12.61 -1.41 21.38
C PRO A 103 13.99 -1.36 22.06
N PHE A 104 15.04 -1.01 21.31
CA PHE A 104 16.40 -0.90 21.83
C PHE A 104 17.25 0.05 21.00
N GLU A 105 18.31 0.54 21.62
CA GLU A 105 19.24 1.48 21.01
C GLU A 105 20.39 0.81 20.25
N LEU A 106 20.83 1.45 19.17
CA LEU A 106 22.01 1.13 18.34
C LEU A 106 22.85 2.40 18.15
N THR A 107 23.18 3.05 19.27
CA THR A 107 23.83 4.37 19.33
C THR A 107 25.34 4.30 19.63
N ASN A 108 25.86 3.14 20.02
CA ASN A 108 27.27 2.95 20.38
C ASN A 108 27.73 1.49 20.19
N TYR A 109 29.05 1.27 20.26
CA TYR A 109 29.68 -0.05 20.08
C TYR A 109 29.06 -1.15 20.95
N ASN A 110 28.91 -0.91 22.26
CA ASN A 110 28.42 -1.91 23.20
C ASN A 110 26.99 -2.37 22.85
N ASN A 111 26.13 -1.42 22.50
CA ASN A 111 24.75 -1.68 22.09
C ASN A 111 24.66 -2.51 20.80
N VAL A 112 25.52 -2.20 19.82
CA VAL A 112 25.59 -2.90 18.53
C VAL A 112 26.21 -4.29 18.71
N LYS A 113 27.34 -4.41 19.42
CA LYS A 113 28.03 -5.68 19.70
C LYS A 113 27.12 -6.69 20.39
N LYS A 114 26.37 -6.26 21.40
CA LYS A 114 25.41 -7.11 22.13
C LYS A 114 24.38 -7.76 21.20
N ARG A 115 24.12 -7.17 20.04
CA ARG A 115 23.11 -7.59 19.07
C ARG A 115 23.68 -8.00 17.72
N ALA A 116 25.00 -8.08 17.55
CA ALA A 116 25.64 -8.28 16.26
C ALA A 116 25.14 -9.53 15.52
N ARG A 117 24.90 -10.64 16.25
CA ARG A 117 24.32 -11.87 15.67
C ARG A 117 22.92 -11.62 15.11
N LEU A 118 22.08 -10.90 15.85
CA LEU A 118 20.73 -10.56 15.43
C LEU A 118 20.78 -9.62 14.23
N ILE A 119 21.57 -8.53 14.32
CA ILE A 119 21.78 -7.55 13.24
C ILE A 119 22.19 -8.27 11.96
N ALA A 120 23.25 -9.09 12.00
CA ALA A 120 23.71 -9.82 10.83
C ALA A 120 22.62 -10.72 10.22
N LYS A 121 21.81 -11.39 11.07
CA LYS A 121 20.72 -12.26 10.60
C LYS A 121 19.59 -11.47 9.94
N VAL A 122 19.08 -10.44 10.61
CA VAL A 122 17.94 -9.66 10.09
C VAL A 122 18.31 -8.83 8.86
N THR A 123 19.56 -8.40 8.74
CA THR A 123 20.02 -7.71 7.53
C THR A 123 20.26 -8.68 6.38
N GLU A 124 20.78 -9.88 6.65
CA GLU A 124 20.96 -10.93 5.63
C GLU A 124 19.61 -11.40 5.07
N ASP A 125 18.59 -11.50 5.92
CA ASP A 125 17.21 -11.83 5.52
C ASP A 125 16.45 -10.64 4.92
N ARG A 126 17.08 -9.45 4.82
CA ARG A 126 16.47 -8.18 4.36
C ARG A 126 15.22 -7.73 5.14
N TYR A 127 15.00 -8.30 6.32
CA TYR A 127 13.95 -7.88 7.25
C TYR A 127 14.21 -6.46 7.80
N MET A 128 15.48 -6.11 8.02
CA MET A 128 15.90 -4.79 8.51
C MET A 128 17.08 -4.25 7.69
N PRO A 129 17.15 -2.93 7.48
CA PRO A 129 16.07 -1.96 7.69
C PRO A 129 14.91 -2.20 6.70
N PRO A 130 13.67 -1.93 7.09
CA PRO A 130 12.51 -2.27 6.28
C PRO A 130 12.46 -1.42 5.02
N TRP A 131 12.56 -2.07 3.86
CA TRP A 131 12.49 -1.43 2.54
C TRP A 131 12.01 -2.43 1.48
N HIS A 132 10.71 -2.39 1.19
CA HIS A 132 10.04 -3.34 0.30
C HIS A 132 10.10 -3.02 -1.20
N PRO A 133 10.26 -1.76 -1.66
CA PRO A 133 10.31 -1.50 -3.09
C PRO A 133 11.51 -2.20 -3.73
N VAL A 134 11.27 -2.95 -4.79
CA VAL A 134 12.30 -3.66 -5.56
C VAL A 134 13.10 -2.65 -6.40
N GLU A 135 14.42 -2.85 -6.46
CA GLU A 135 15.31 -2.02 -7.26
C GLU A 135 14.87 -1.97 -8.74
N GLY A 136 15.09 -0.83 -9.38
CA GLY A 136 14.75 -0.64 -10.80
C GLY A 136 13.27 -0.46 -11.11
N HIS A 137 12.39 -0.50 -10.10
CA HIS A 137 10.95 -0.27 -10.26
C HIS A 137 10.49 1.09 -9.72
N GLY A 138 11.35 2.10 -9.89
CA GLY A 138 11.20 3.42 -9.30
C GLY A 138 12.48 3.83 -8.57
N LYS A 139 12.70 5.13 -8.42
CA LYS A 139 13.79 5.69 -7.62
C LYS A 139 13.16 6.56 -6.55
N PHE A 140 13.29 6.16 -5.30
CA PHE A 140 12.57 6.76 -4.17
C PHE A 140 13.55 7.48 -3.24
N LEU A 141 13.05 8.52 -2.58
CA LEU A 141 13.74 9.17 -1.48
C LEU A 141 13.88 8.21 -0.30
N ASP A 142 14.92 8.44 0.51
CA ASP A 142 15.14 7.75 1.79
C ASP A 142 15.30 6.23 1.64
N GLU A 143 15.88 5.77 0.51
CA GLU A 143 16.16 4.34 0.31
C GLU A 143 17.09 3.83 1.40
N ARG A 144 16.58 2.91 2.22
CA ARG A 144 17.31 2.32 3.35
C ARG A 144 17.98 0.99 3.01
N ARG A 145 17.92 0.54 1.74
CA ARG A 145 18.46 -0.76 1.35
C ARG A 145 19.97 -0.78 1.61
N LEU A 146 20.41 -1.80 2.37
CA LEU A 146 21.84 -2.08 2.52
C LEU A 146 22.39 -2.73 1.25
N THR A 147 23.54 -2.24 0.80
CA THR A 147 24.29 -2.80 -0.31
C THR A 147 24.89 -4.16 0.05
N GLU A 148 25.20 -4.97 -0.96
CA GLU A 148 25.87 -6.28 -0.75
C GLU A 148 27.19 -6.16 0.04
N VAL A 149 27.92 -5.04 -0.14
CA VAL A 149 29.16 -4.75 0.59
C VAL A 149 28.88 -4.45 2.05
N GLU A 150 27.83 -3.68 2.36
CA GLU A 150 27.43 -3.38 3.75
C GLU A 150 26.92 -4.62 4.46
N LEU A 151 26.09 -5.43 3.79
CA LEU A 151 25.62 -6.72 4.31
C LEU A 151 26.80 -7.66 4.63
N ALA A 152 27.75 -7.78 3.71
CA ALA A 152 28.96 -8.56 3.92
C ALA A 152 29.84 -7.98 5.04
N THR A 153 29.90 -6.66 5.21
CA THR A 153 30.64 -5.99 6.28
C THR A 153 30.06 -6.33 7.65
N LEU A 154 28.74 -6.21 7.84
CA LEU A 154 28.05 -6.58 9.08
C LEU A 154 28.25 -8.07 9.42
N LYS A 155 28.12 -8.94 8.40
CA LYS A 155 28.33 -10.38 8.53
C LYS A 155 29.77 -10.73 8.91
N ASN A 156 30.75 -10.12 8.25
CA ASN A 156 32.17 -10.35 8.50
C ASN A 156 32.57 -9.84 9.88
N TRP A 157 32.09 -8.66 10.30
CA TRP A 157 32.35 -8.11 11.63
C TRP A 157 31.86 -9.04 12.74
N HIS A 158 30.64 -9.55 12.60
CA HIS A 158 30.09 -10.56 13.52
C HIS A 158 30.96 -11.82 13.58
N LYS A 159 31.42 -12.32 12.42
CA LYS A 159 32.27 -13.52 12.33
C LYS A 159 33.71 -13.32 12.80
N SER A 160 34.24 -12.10 12.72
CA SER A 160 35.65 -11.79 13.00
C SER A 160 35.90 -11.27 14.42
N GLY A 161 35.00 -11.56 15.36
CA GLY A 161 35.16 -11.21 16.77
C GLY A 161 34.66 -9.82 17.16
N MET A 162 34.01 -9.08 16.25
CA MET A 162 33.39 -7.77 16.51
C MET A 162 34.35 -6.75 17.12
N THR A 163 35.55 -6.64 16.56
CA THR A 163 36.57 -5.69 17.01
C THR A 163 36.04 -4.26 16.93
N GLU A 164 36.25 -3.47 17.98
CA GLU A 164 35.81 -2.07 18.02
C GLU A 164 36.59 -1.22 17.02
N GLY A 165 37.92 -1.32 17.02
CA GLY A 165 38.78 -0.48 16.19
C GLY A 165 39.24 0.79 16.91
N PRO A 166 40.03 1.64 16.24
CA PRO A 166 40.58 2.85 16.84
C PRO A 166 39.48 3.88 17.14
N ALA A 167 39.51 4.46 18.35
CA ALA A 167 38.48 5.40 18.80
C ALA A 167 38.49 6.73 18.02
N ASP A 168 39.66 7.16 17.53
CA ASP A 168 39.84 8.35 16.68
C ASP A 168 39.26 8.20 15.27
N LYS A 169 38.84 6.99 14.90
CA LYS A 169 38.18 6.69 13.63
C LYS A 169 36.66 6.56 13.73
N LEU A 170 36.10 6.66 14.93
CA LEU A 170 34.65 6.60 15.11
C LEU A 170 34.01 7.83 14.45
N PRO A 171 33.07 7.67 13.48
CA PRO A 171 32.34 8.79 12.93
C PRO A 171 31.55 9.51 14.03
N GLU A 172 31.34 10.81 13.87
CA GLU A 172 30.44 11.52 14.77
C GLU A 172 29.05 10.87 14.75
N PRO A 173 28.49 10.53 15.93
CA PRO A 173 27.12 10.04 16.00
C PRO A 173 26.14 11.05 15.39
N PRO A 174 25.05 10.61 14.75
CA PRO A 174 24.03 11.51 14.23
C PRO A 174 23.50 12.42 15.33
N LYS A 175 23.50 13.74 15.06
CA LYS A 175 22.88 14.73 15.93
C LYS A 175 21.43 14.89 15.52
N PHE A 176 20.53 14.75 16.47
CA PHE A 176 19.10 14.97 16.26
C PHE A 176 18.71 16.25 17.00
N GLU A 177 18.31 17.27 16.24
CA GLU A 177 17.93 18.59 16.76
C GLU A 177 16.65 18.54 17.61
N SER A 178 15.85 17.48 17.44
CA SER A 178 14.58 17.30 18.15
C SER A 178 14.24 15.82 18.37
N ASP A 179 13.39 15.58 19.35
CA ASP A 179 12.71 14.30 19.53
C ASP A 179 11.69 14.01 18.42
N TRP A 180 11.26 15.06 17.72
CA TRP A 180 10.45 15.00 16.51
C TRP A 180 11.35 14.83 15.27
N LEU A 181 10.99 13.90 14.39
CA LEU A 181 11.80 13.56 13.22
C LEU A 181 11.85 14.69 12.17
N LEU A 182 10.83 15.54 12.11
CA LEU A 182 10.79 16.69 11.18
C LEU A 182 11.23 18.02 11.79
N GLY A 183 11.79 18.00 13.01
CA GLY A 183 12.05 19.22 13.78
C GLY A 183 10.86 19.62 14.66
N GLU A 184 10.92 20.79 15.30
CA GLU A 184 9.84 21.24 16.19
C GLU A 184 8.53 21.51 15.39
N PRO A 185 7.38 20.92 15.78
CA PRO A 185 6.11 21.20 15.10
C PRO A 185 5.55 22.58 15.42
N ASP A 186 4.83 23.18 14.46
CA ASP A 186 4.11 24.45 14.64
C ASP A 186 2.91 24.32 15.60
N LEU A 187 2.29 23.14 15.61
CA LEU A 187 1.19 22.83 16.51
C LEU A 187 1.27 21.38 16.99
N VAL A 188 1.36 21.19 18.31
CA VAL A 188 1.31 19.88 18.95
C VAL A 188 -0.06 19.68 19.57
N VAL A 189 -0.74 18.59 19.21
CA VAL A 189 -2.05 18.24 19.76
C VAL A 189 -2.07 16.81 20.28
N THR A 190 -2.79 16.57 21.38
CA THR A 190 -2.83 15.26 22.05
C THR A 190 -4.28 14.85 22.28
N MET A 191 -4.55 13.55 22.22
CA MET A 191 -5.81 12.98 22.66
C MET A 191 -6.20 13.50 24.06
N PRO A 192 -7.40 14.08 24.24
CA PRO A 192 -7.81 14.66 25.52
C PRO A 192 -7.83 13.63 26.66
N LYS A 193 -8.18 12.38 26.36
CA LYS A 193 -8.22 11.26 27.30
C LYS A 193 -7.52 10.05 26.71
N ALA A 194 -6.77 9.33 27.55
CA ALA A 194 -6.16 8.07 27.18
C ALA A 194 -7.22 6.97 27.05
N PHE A 195 -7.06 6.08 26.08
CA PHE A 195 -7.90 4.91 25.90
C PHE A 195 -7.17 3.67 26.42
N ASN A 196 -7.86 2.89 27.25
CA ASN A 196 -7.31 1.64 27.76
C ASN A 196 -7.49 0.52 26.75
N VAL A 197 -6.39 -0.03 26.27
CA VAL A 197 -6.34 -1.18 25.36
C VAL A 197 -6.15 -2.44 26.21
N PRO A 198 -7.06 -3.42 26.13
CA PRO A 198 -6.94 -4.65 26.89
C PRO A 198 -5.71 -5.46 26.45
N ALA A 199 -5.24 -6.35 27.32
CA ALA A 199 -4.11 -7.22 27.01
C ALA A 199 -4.37 -8.21 25.87
N ASP A 200 -5.62 -8.64 25.71
CA ASP A 200 -6.02 -9.65 24.73
C ASP A 200 -7.43 -9.34 24.20
N GLY A 201 -7.80 -9.98 23.10
CA GLY A 201 -9.08 -9.81 22.42
C GLY A 201 -8.93 -9.49 20.93
N PRO A 202 -10.05 -9.24 20.23
CA PRO A 202 -10.01 -8.87 18.82
C PRO A 202 -9.42 -7.48 18.62
N ASP A 203 -9.03 -7.19 17.37
CA ASP A 203 -8.65 -5.84 16.93
C ASP A 203 -9.73 -4.80 17.29
N ILE A 204 -9.29 -3.62 17.72
CA ILE A 204 -10.17 -2.52 18.13
C ILE A 204 -10.06 -1.39 17.11
N TYR A 205 -11.15 -1.15 16.40
CA TYR A 205 -11.32 0.04 15.55
C TYR A 205 -12.08 1.13 16.29
N ARG A 206 -11.40 2.26 16.51
CA ARG A 206 -11.93 3.34 17.34
C ARG A 206 -11.54 4.71 16.80
N ASN A 207 -12.47 5.65 16.90
CA ASN A 207 -12.25 7.03 16.51
C ASN A 207 -12.05 7.87 17.76
N PHE A 208 -10.94 8.61 17.85
CA PHE A 208 -10.68 9.59 18.90
C PHE A 208 -10.74 11.00 18.33
N VAL A 209 -11.34 11.94 19.07
CA VAL A 209 -11.51 13.31 18.61
C VAL A 209 -10.53 14.21 19.33
N ILE A 210 -9.82 15.04 18.57
CA ILE A 210 -8.94 16.09 19.08
C ILE A 210 -9.50 17.43 18.61
N PRO A 211 -10.17 18.17 19.52
CA PRO A 211 -10.56 19.54 19.26
C PRO A 211 -9.33 20.41 18.95
N LEU A 212 -9.33 21.10 17.81
CA LEU A 212 -8.24 22.02 17.48
C LEU A 212 -8.57 23.48 17.82
N ASP A 213 -9.86 23.82 17.76
CA ASP A 213 -10.39 25.18 17.99
C ASP A 213 -9.67 26.30 17.20
N LEU A 214 -9.13 25.94 16.03
CA LEU A 214 -8.42 26.84 15.10
C LEU A 214 -9.28 28.04 14.72
N LYS A 215 -8.68 29.23 14.75
CA LYS A 215 -9.37 30.49 14.40
C LYS A 215 -9.34 30.82 12.92
N GLU A 216 -8.42 30.23 12.19
CA GLU A 216 -8.19 30.44 10.77
C GLU A 216 -7.79 29.15 10.10
N ASP A 217 -7.99 29.08 8.79
CA ASP A 217 -7.56 27.96 7.98
C ASP A 217 -6.04 27.82 8.02
N LYS A 218 -5.57 26.59 8.09
CA LYS A 218 -4.15 26.22 8.01
C LYS A 218 -3.91 25.31 6.81
N TRP A 219 -2.67 25.28 6.37
CA TRP A 219 -2.20 24.41 5.30
C TRP A 219 -1.14 23.48 5.87
N VAL A 220 -1.48 22.21 6.07
CA VAL A 220 -0.59 21.22 6.70
C VAL A 220 0.36 20.66 5.66
N ALA A 221 1.62 21.05 5.74
CA ALA A 221 2.70 20.55 4.89
C ALA A 221 3.16 19.15 5.31
N GLY A 222 3.06 18.82 6.60
CA GLY A 222 3.41 17.51 7.12
C GLY A 222 2.79 17.26 8.49
N PHE A 223 2.80 16.00 8.92
CA PHE A 223 2.41 15.62 10.27
C PHE A 223 3.28 14.47 10.78
N GLU A 224 3.43 14.39 12.09
CA GLU A 224 4.12 13.31 12.78
C GLU A 224 3.22 12.74 13.88
N VAL A 225 3.01 11.42 13.86
CA VAL A 225 2.19 10.72 14.86
C VAL A 225 3.11 10.08 15.90
N ARG A 226 2.84 10.38 17.17
CA ARG A 226 3.50 9.79 18.33
C ARG A 226 2.46 9.04 19.17
N PRO A 227 2.34 7.72 18.99
CA PRO A 227 1.43 6.90 19.78
C PRO A 227 1.85 6.93 21.25
N GLY A 228 0.87 6.93 22.16
CA GLY A 228 1.15 6.77 23.59
C GLY A 228 1.55 5.34 23.93
N ALA A 229 0.92 4.37 23.26
CA ALA A 229 1.20 2.95 23.36
C ALA A 229 1.57 2.37 21.98
N ARG A 230 2.85 2.55 21.60
CA ARG A 230 3.39 2.09 20.30
C ARG A 230 3.23 0.59 20.06
N SER A 231 3.16 -0.21 21.13
CA SER A 231 2.99 -1.66 21.08
C SER A 231 1.64 -2.09 20.52
N VAL A 232 0.61 -1.23 20.60
CA VAL A 232 -0.77 -1.59 20.22
C VAL A 232 -1.34 -0.76 19.07
N LEU A 233 -0.84 0.44 18.78
CA LEU A 233 -1.35 1.22 17.64
C LEU A 233 -0.76 0.74 16.31
N HIS A 234 -1.56 0.05 15.51
CA HIS A 234 -1.14 -0.48 14.20
C HIS A 234 -1.21 0.57 13.09
N HIS A 235 -2.30 1.34 13.02
CA HIS A 235 -2.38 2.51 12.15
C HIS A 235 -3.39 3.53 12.65
N VAL A 236 -3.28 4.76 12.17
CA VAL A 236 -4.26 5.82 12.34
C VAL A 236 -4.51 6.53 11.02
N ILE A 237 -5.78 6.72 10.68
CA ILE A 237 -6.21 7.58 9.58
C ILE A 237 -6.74 8.89 10.20
N ILE A 238 -6.11 10.00 9.85
CA ILE A 238 -6.42 11.33 10.39
C ILE A 238 -7.45 12.00 9.49
N ARG A 239 -8.70 12.01 9.94
CA ARG A 239 -9.82 12.66 9.25
C ARG A 239 -10.10 14.03 9.86
N LEU A 240 -10.87 14.85 9.15
CA LEU A 240 -11.32 16.16 9.61
C LEU A 240 -12.83 16.13 9.82
N ASP A 241 -13.30 16.71 10.92
CA ASP A 241 -14.71 16.97 11.18
C ASP A 241 -14.96 18.46 11.35
N GLU A 242 -15.70 19.06 10.42
CA GLU A 242 -16.13 20.47 10.46
C GLU A 242 -17.52 20.65 11.09
N THR A 243 -18.23 19.56 11.39
CA THR A 243 -19.64 19.57 11.80
C THR A 243 -19.82 19.48 13.33
N GLY A 244 -18.75 19.09 14.03
CA GLY A 244 -18.76 18.76 15.45
C GLY A 244 -19.57 17.50 15.79
N GLU A 245 -20.01 16.71 14.82
CA GLU A 245 -20.69 15.43 15.04
C GLU A 245 -19.78 14.43 15.75
N ALA A 246 -18.51 14.35 15.34
CA ALA A 246 -17.53 13.48 15.99
C ALA A 246 -17.34 13.90 17.43
N ARG A 247 -17.22 15.22 17.69
CA ARG A 247 -17.10 15.78 19.06
C ARG A 247 -18.31 15.40 19.94
N ARG A 248 -19.52 15.38 19.40
CA ARG A 248 -20.73 14.94 20.12
C ARG A 248 -20.78 13.43 20.37
N ALA A 249 -20.22 12.64 19.46
CA ALA A 249 -20.17 11.18 19.59
C ALA A 249 -19.05 10.71 20.54
N ASP A 250 -17.98 11.50 20.65
CA ASP A 250 -16.84 11.22 21.50
C ASP A 250 -17.27 11.09 22.98
N GLY A 251 -16.88 9.99 23.63
CA GLY A 251 -17.20 9.79 25.04
C GLY A 251 -18.66 9.42 25.34
N ALA A 252 -19.58 9.44 24.36
CA ALA A 252 -21.02 9.25 24.59
C ALA A 252 -21.39 7.92 25.24
N ARG A 253 -20.50 6.91 25.18
CA ARG A 253 -20.67 5.60 25.83
C ARG A 253 -19.77 5.40 27.06
N GLY A 254 -19.36 6.50 27.72
CA GLY A 254 -18.53 6.48 28.93
C GLY A 254 -17.06 6.08 28.71
N LYS A 255 -16.62 5.92 27.46
CA LYS A 255 -15.23 5.60 27.09
C LYS A 255 -14.73 6.62 26.07
N PRO A 256 -13.46 7.09 26.14
CA PRO A 256 -12.88 8.01 25.15
C PRO A 256 -13.03 7.45 23.75
N GLY A 257 -13.48 8.24 22.79
CA GLY A 257 -13.75 7.86 21.41
C GLY A 257 -15.13 7.22 21.17
N PHE A 258 -15.36 6.79 19.93
CA PHE A 258 -16.52 5.99 19.51
C PHE A 258 -16.10 4.88 18.53
N THR A 259 -16.88 3.79 18.48
CA THR A 259 -16.53 2.55 17.74
C THR A 259 -16.73 2.66 16.23
N GLY A 260 -15.89 1.94 15.47
CA GLY A 260 -16.14 1.63 14.06
C GLY A 260 -15.14 2.24 13.07
N MET A 261 -15.03 1.62 11.89
CA MET A 261 -14.20 2.09 10.76
C MET A 261 -14.83 3.26 9.97
N ARG A 262 -16.13 3.48 10.11
CA ARG A 262 -16.83 4.61 9.48
C ARG A 262 -16.77 5.81 10.42
N GLY A 263 -16.36 6.97 9.89
CA GLY A 263 -16.53 8.24 10.60
C GLY A 263 -18.01 8.49 10.94
N VAL A 264 -18.26 9.36 11.94
CA VAL A 264 -19.63 9.86 12.18
C VAL A 264 -20.10 10.62 10.94
N GLY A 265 -21.34 10.38 10.54
CA GLY A 265 -21.92 10.93 9.31
C GLY A 265 -22.92 9.99 8.65
N GLY A 266 -23.88 9.51 9.44
CA GLY A 266 -24.96 8.62 8.98
C GLY A 266 -26.15 9.34 8.34
N GLY A 267 -26.17 10.68 8.32
CA GLY A 267 -27.29 11.41 7.72
C GLY A 267 -26.88 12.80 7.30
N ARG A 268 -27.04 13.13 6.01
CA ARG A 268 -26.97 14.48 5.39
C ARG A 268 -25.75 15.37 5.73
N GLY A 269 -24.84 14.92 6.58
CA GLY A 269 -23.63 15.59 7.04
C GLY A 269 -22.53 15.43 6.00
N ARG A 270 -22.16 16.55 5.42
CA ARG A 270 -21.12 16.69 4.42
C ARG A 270 -19.75 16.41 5.03
N SER A 271 -19.34 15.15 5.17
CA SER A 271 -17.91 14.87 4.98
C SER A 271 -17.67 14.85 3.47
N ARG A 272 -17.08 15.94 2.96
CA ARG A 272 -16.90 16.14 1.51
C ARG A 272 -15.98 15.11 0.86
N ASP A 273 -15.27 14.31 1.66
CA ASP A 273 -14.29 13.31 1.23
C ASP A 273 -14.58 11.91 1.77
N VAL A 274 -15.60 11.23 1.23
CA VAL A 274 -15.77 9.78 1.42
C VAL A 274 -14.63 8.99 0.74
N PHE A 275 -13.92 9.61 -0.21
CA PHE A 275 -12.75 9.06 -0.92
C PHE A 275 -11.42 9.21 -0.17
N SER A 276 -11.47 9.63 1.08
CA SER A 276 -10.32 10.11 1.84
C SER A 276 -9.25 9.08 2.21
N GLY A 277 -9.51 7.77 2.07
CA GLY A 277 -8.57 6.74 2.52
C GLY A 277 -7.16 6.86 1.92
N SER A 278 -6.98 7.60 0.82
CA SER A 278 -5.66 7.99 0.27
C SER A 278 -5.39 9.51 0.25
N LEU A 279 -6.42 10.37 0.34
CA LEU A 279 -6.30 11.82 0.05
C LEU A 279 -7.09 12.81 0.90
N GLY A 280 -8.10 12.37 1.65
CA GLY A 280 -8.96 13.29 2.38
C GLY A 280 -8.63 13.28 3.85
N GLY A 281 -8.94 14.37 4.53
CA GLY A 281 -8.30 14.67 5.80
C GLY A 281 -6.79 14.86 5.65
N LEU A 282 -6.03 14.59 6.72
CA LEU A 282 -4.59 14.78 6.72
C LEU A 282 -3.81 13.55 6.24
N GLY A 283 -4.46 12.42 5.95
CA GLY A 283 -3.80 11.18 5.53
C GLY A 283 -3.72 10.14 6.65
N GLY A 284 -2.82 9.16 6.52
CA GLY A 284 -2.67 8.08 7.50
C GLY A 284 -1.22 7.80 7.86
N TRP A 285 -1.04 7.23 9.05
CA TRP A 285 0.22 6.70 9.57
C TRP A 285 0.01 5.24 9.93
N ALA A 286 0.98 4.38 9.62
CA ALA A 286 1.02 2.99 10.04
C ALA A 286 2.38 2.71 10.69
N VAL A 287 2.51 1.60 11.42
CA VAL A 287 3.79 1.17 11.99
C VAL A 287 4.88 1.16 10.90
N GLY A 288 6.06 1.69 11.25
CA GLY A 288 7.18 1.85 10.32
C GLY A 288 7.11 3.09 9.43
N GLY A 289 6.00 3.84 9.46
CA GLY A 289 5.83 5.08 8.71
C GLY A 289 6.75 6.20 9.18
N THR A 290 7.62 6.69 8.30
CA THR A 290 8.44 7.89 8.53
C THR A 290 7.64 9.15 8.20
N PRO A 291 7.55 10.14 9.10
CA PRO A 291 6.88 11.41 8.81
C PRO A 291 7.64 12.19 7.72
N ARG A 292 6.97 13.12 7.05
CA ARG A 292 7.61 14.02 6.07
C ARG A 292 6.82 15.28 5.81
N ILE A 293 7.56 16.31 5.43
CA ILE A 293 7.03 17.48 4.73
C ILE A 293 6.75 17.08 3.28
N LEU A 294 5.57 17.40 2.78
CA LEU A 294 5.17 17.13 1.41
C LEU A 294 6.08 17.92 0.44
N PRO A 295 6.51 17.29 -0.68
CA PRO A 295 7.38 17.95 -1.64
C PRO A 295 6.63 19.06 -2.39
N LEU A 296 7.36 19.86 -3.17
CA LEU A 296 6.82 20.86 -4.10
C LEU A 296 5.98 21.97 -3.42
N GLY A 297 6.18 22.21 -2.12
CA GLY A 297 5.37 23.18 -1.37
C GLY A 297 3.90 22.78 -1.25
N LEU A 298 3.59 21.50 -1.44
CA LEU A 298 2.24 20.97 -1.30
C LEU A 298 1.83 20.98 0.17
N ALA A 299 0.54 21.18 0.41
CA ALA A 299 -0.03 21.13 1.74
C ALA A 299 -1.49 20.69 1.67
N ARG A 300 -2.00 20.11 2.76
CA ARG A 300 -3.40 19.73 2.91
C ARG A 300 -4.17 20.81 3.64
N HIS A 301 -5.36 21.14 3.17
CA HIS A 301 -6.21 22.14 3.82
C HIS A 301 -6.69 21.62 5.19
N LEU A 302 -6.55 22.46 6.21
CA LEU A 302 -7.08 22.24 7.55
C LEU A 302 -7.99 23.44 7.89
N PRO A 303 -9.32 23.28 7.76
CA PRO A 303 -10.26 24.38 7.98
C PRO A 303 -10.27 24.91 9.41
N ALA A 304 -10.56 26.20 9.57
CA ALA A 304 -10.87 26.80 10.86
C ALA A 304 -12.01 26.05 11.56
N GLY A 305 -11.91 25.85 12.87
CA GLY A 305 -12.91 25.16 13.68
C GLY A 305 -13.03 23.65 13.44
N ALA A 306 -12.23 23.05 12.55
CA ALA A 306 -12.25 21.61 12.33
C ALA A 306 -11.60 20.85 13.50
N ASP A 307 -12.09 19.64 13.74
CA ASP A 307 -11.51 18.66 14.67
C ASP A 307 -10.71 17.60 13.92
N LEU A 308 -9.65 17.09 14.54
CA LEU A 308 -9.04 15.85 14.05
C LEU A 308 -9.82 14.66 14.58
N VAL A 309 -10.14 13.73 13.70
CA VAL A 309 -10.70 12.43 14.05
C VAL A 309 -9.69 11.35 13.71
N LEU A 310 -9.09 10.78 14.76
CA LEU A 310 -8.11 9.72 14.68
C LEU A 310 -8.83 8.39 14.57
N ASN A 311 -9.01 7.89 13.35
CA ASN A 311 -9.53 6.55 13.11
C ASN A 311 -8.38 5.55 13.33
N SER A 312 -8.27 5.07 14.56
CA SER A 312 -7.20 4.20 15.05
C SER A 312 -7.59 2.73 14.97
N HIS A 313 -6.65 1.93 14.46
CA HIS A 313 -6.68 0.48 14.53
C HIS A 313 -5.68 0.03 15.60
N LEU A 314 -6.19 -0.59 16.66
CA LEU A 314 -5.43 -1.04 17.81
C LEU A 314 -5.41 -2.57 17.87
N HIS A 315 -4.22 -3.15 17.96
CA HIS A 315 -3.97 -4.59 18.07
C HIS A 315 -3.46 -4.91 19.49
N PRO A 316 -4.20 -5.67 20.32
CA PRO A 316 -3.73 -6.08 21.65
C PRO A 316 -2.38 -6.80 21.61
N SER A 317 -1.45 -6.42 22.49
CA SER A 317 -0.06 -6.91 22.44
C SER A 317 0.27 -7.97 23.51
N GLY A 318 -0.74 -8.54 24.18
CA GLY A 318 -0.57 -9.41 25.34
C GLY A 318 -0.36 -8.68 26.66
N LYS A 319 -0.43 -7.34 26.67
CA LYS A 319 -0.33 -6.48 27.85
C LYS A 319 -1.35 -5.36 27.77
N GLU A 320 -1.92 -5.00 28.91
CA GLU A 320 -2.80 -3.84 29.01
C GLU A 320 -1.97 -2.57 28.81
N GLU A 321 -2.44 -1.69 27.92
CA GLU A 321 -1.69 -0.53 27.45
C GLU A 321 -2.59 0.71 27.42
N SER A 322 -2.00 1.89 27.61
CA SER A 322 -2.72 3.16 27.65
C SER A 322 -2.41 4.00 26.41
N GLU A 323 -3.32 4.03 25.45
CA GLU A 323 -3.13 4.77 24.21
C GLU A 323 -3.55 6.24 24.37
N LYS A 324 -2.60 7.15 24.16
CA LYS A 324 -2.82 8.60 24.18
C LYS A 324 -1.95 9.28 23.11
N THR A 325 -2.39 9.17 21.87
CA THR A 325 -1.66 9.67 20.69
C THR A 325 -1.47 11.18 20.76
N THR A 326 -0.26 11.62 20.42
CA THR A 326 0.11 13.02 20.16
C THR A 326 0.47 13.19 18.70
N ILE A 327 0.11 14.31 18.10
CA ILE A 327 0.37 14.66 16.70
C ILE A 327 1.08 16.00 16.66
N GLY A 328 2.21 16.05 15.97
CA GLY A 328 2.87 17.28 15.56
C GLY A 328 2.38 17.65 14.16
N LEU A 329 1.91 18.87 13.98
CA LEU A 329 1.49 19.44 12.70
C LEU A 329 2.51 20.49 12.26
N TYR A 330 2.86 20.44 10.98
CA TYR A 330 3.80 21.36 10.34
C TYR A 330 3.04 22.12 9.25
N PHE A 331 3.01 23.44 9.34
CA PHE A 331 2.24 24.30 8.46
C PHE A 331 3.09 24.86 7.33
N ALA A 332 2.48 25.03 6.17
CA ALA A 332 3.02 25.84 5.09
C ALA A 332 2.67 27.31 5.33
N ASP A 333 3.59 28.21 4.96
CA ASP A 333 3.41 29.66 5.08
C ASP A 333 2.24 30.21 4.25
N LYS A 334 1.89 29.52 3.15
CA LYS A 334 0.81 29.90 2.25
C LYS A 334 0.05 28.70 1.72
N LYS A 335 -1.14 28.99 1.17
CA LYS A 335 -1.88 28.03 0.34
C LYS A 335 -0.98 27.50 -0.78
N PRO A 336 -0.98 26.18 -1.04
CA PRO A 336 -0.20 25.61 -2.13
C PRO A 336 -0.71 26.11 -3.48
N ASP A 337 0.22 26.37 -4.39
CA ASP A 337 -0.10 26.83 -5.76
C ASP A 337 -0.64 25.67 -6.63
N ARG A 338 -0.47 24.42 -6.18
CA ARG A 338 -0.91 23.20 -6.87
C ARG A 338 -1.62 22.24 -5.92
N THR A 339 -2.60 21.51 -6.42
CA THR A 339 -3.38 20.54 -5.66
C THR A 339 -2.81 19.13 -5.83
N MET A 340 -2.47 18.50 -4.71
CA MET A 340 -2.18 17.07 -4.68
C MET A 340 -3.46 16.27 -4.92
N ILE A 341 -3.38 15.35 -5.87
CA ILE A 341 -4.41 14.37 -6.22
C ILE A 341 -3.87 12.97 -5.96
N GLY A 342 -4.73 11.99 -6.13
CA GLY A 342 -4.36 10.59 -5.97
C GLY A 342 -5.44 9.68 -6.49
N PHE A 343 -5.06 8.44 -6.69
CA PHE A 343 -5.89 7.42 -7.29
C PHE A 343 -5.39 6.05 -6.85
N GLN A 344 -6.20 5.04 -7.09
CA GLN A 344 -5.96 3.68 -6.64
C GLN A 344 -6.17 2.72 -7.82
N VAL A 345 -5.30 1.74 -7.94
CA VAL A 345 -5.38 0.72 -8.99
C VAL A 345 -5.11 -0.64 -8.34
N PRO A 346 -6.14 -1.46 -8.04
CA PRO A 346 -7.59 -1.23 -8.26
C PRO A 346 -8.23 -0.14 -7.39
N PRO A 347 -9.35 0.49 -7.83
CA PRO A 347 -9.98 1.56 -7.07
C PRO A 347 -10.67 1.04 -5.81
N LEU A 348 -10.67 1.87 -4.76
CA LEU A 348 -11.25 1.56 -3.45
C LEU A 348 -10.81 0.18 -2.91
N PHE A 349 -9.50 -0.08 -2.94
CA PHE A 349 -8.90 -1.31 -2.44
C PHE A 349 -9.53 -2.60 -3.01
N GLY A 350 -10.00 -2.55 -4.26
CA GLY A 350 -10.62 -3.70 -4.91
C GLY A 350 -12.05 -4.03 -4.44
N SER A 351 -12.72 -3.12 -3.72
CA SER A 351 -14.06 -3.33 -3.14
C SER A 351 -15.15 -3.71 -4.13
N VAL A 352 -14.93 -3.37 -5.40
CA VAL A 352 -15.84 -3.65 -6.51
C VAL A 352 -15.25 -4.63 -7.53
N SER A 353 -13.97 -5.00 -7.38
CA SER A 353 -13.26 -5.86 -8.33
C SER A 353 -13.58 -7.35 -8.18
N GLY A 354 -14.45 -7.71 -7.22
CA GLY A 354 -14.97 -9.07 -7.06
C GLY A 354 -14.00 -10.04 -6.40
N LEU A 355 -13.13 -9.54 -5.51
CA LEU A 355 -12.18 -10.34 -4.74
C LEU A 355 -12.89 -11.47 -3.97
N ASP A 356 -12.57 -12.71 -4.34
CA ASP A 356 -13.05 -13.96 -3.74
C ASP A 356 -11.95 -15.03 -3.91
N ILE A 357 -11.08 -15.16 -2.92
CA ILE A 357 -9.87 -15.98 -2.90
C ILE A 357 -10.23 -17.38 -2.38
N PRO A 358 -10.14 -18.45 -3.20
CA PRO A 358 -10.37 -19.82 -2.73
C PRO A 358 -9.39 -20.24 -1.63
N ALA A 359 -9.80 -21.18 -0.78
CA ALA A 359 -8.88 -21.83 0.16
C ALA A 359 -7.79 -22.60 -0.60
N GLY A 360 -6.53 -22.45 -0.20
CA GLY A 360 -5.40 -23.12 -0.84
C GLY A 360 -4.91 -22.48 -2.14
N GLU A 361 -5.47 -21.33 -2.55
CA GLU A 361 -5.01 -20.61 -3.75
C GLU A 361 -3.71 -19.87 -3.46
N GLU A 362 -2.60 -20.29 -4.06
CA GLU A 362 -1.25 -19.76 -3.83
C GLU A 362 -0.98 -18.43 -4.54
N ASN A 363 -1.70 -18.10 -5.63
CA ASN A 363 -1.43 -16.90 -6.42
C ASN A 363 -2.69 -16.30 -7.05
N TYR A 364 -3.60 -15.82 -6.19
CA TYR A 364 -4.77 -15.10 -6.66
C TYR A 364 -4.40 -13.70 -7.12
N GLU A 365 -4.62 -13.38 -8.40
CA GLU A 365 -4.30 -12.05 -8.95
C GLU A 365 -5.53 -11.13 -9.02
N LEU A 366 -5.36 -9.90 -8.56
CA LEU A 366 -6.29 -8.81 -8.80
C LEU A 366 -5.62 -7.69 -9.63
N THR A 367 -6.17 -7.44 -10.81
CA THR A 367 -5.63 -6.47 -11.79
C THR A 367 -6.64 -5.38 -12.09
N SER A 368 -6.17 -4.14 -12.21
CA SER A 368 -6.96 -3.00 -12.68
C SER A 368 -6.09 -2.04 -13.51
N ASN A 369 -6.73 -1.12 -14.23
CA ASN A 369 -6.07 -0.10 -15.03
C ASN A 369 -6.67 1.28 -14.76
N PHE A 370 -5.85 2.31 -14.85
CA PHE A 370 -6.26 3.71 -14.86
C PHE A 370 -5.58 4.46 -16.00
N THR A 371 -6.35 5.18 -16.82
CA THR A 371 -5.78 6.02 -17.89
C THR A 371 -5.81 7.47 -17.45
N THR A 372 -4.64 8.10 -17.41
CA THR A 372 -4.51 9.51 -17.00
C THR A 372 -5.22 10.43 -18.00
N PRO A 373 -6.17 11.28 -17.59
CA PRO A 373 -6.91 12.14 -18.52
C PRO A 373 -6.14 13.41 -18.92
N VAL A 374 -5.08 13.74 -18.18
CA VAL A 374 -4.27 14.96 -18.24
C VAL A 374 -2.83 14.62 -17.91
N ASP A 375 -1.91 15.53 -18.22
CA ASP A 375 -0.52 15.41 -17.79
C ASP A 375 -0.43 15.49 -16.26
N ILE A 376 0.29 14.55 -15.65
CA ILE A 376 0.50 14.50 -14.20
C ILE A 376 1.98 14.31 -13.86
N GLU A 377 2.35 14.70 -12.66
CA GLU A 377 3.61 14.33 -12.02
C GLU A 377 3.31 13.39 -10.86
N LEU A 378 3.73 12.13 -10.96
CA LEU A 378 3.66 11.21 -9.83
C LEU A 378 4.72 11.60 -8.80
N ILE A 379 4.26 11.88 -7.58
CA ILE A 379 5.14 12.29 -6.48
C ILE A 379 5.35 11.16 -5.48
N GLY A 380 4.42 10.19 -5.41
CA GLY A 380 4.56 9.05 -4.53
C GLY A 380 3.61 7.92 -4.85
N VAL A 381 3.91 6.76 -4.26
CA VAL A 381 3.23 5.49 -4.45
C VAL A 381 3.32 4.66 -3.17
N GLY A 382 2.34 3.80 -2.94
CA GLY A 382 2.36 2.81 -1.89
C GLY A 382 1.42 1.67 -2.24
N ALA A 383 1.37 0.65 -1.40
CA ALA A 383 0.39 -0.41 -1.49
C ALA A 383 -0.34 -0.59 -0.16
N HIS A 384 -1.52 -1.20 -0.22
CA HIS A 384 -2.28 -1.59 0.95
C HIS A 384 -2.97 -2.91 0.65
N MET A 385 -2.65 -3.92 1.46
CA MET A 385 -3.18 -5.30 1.39
C MET A 385 -3.25 -5.88 2.81
N HIS A 386 -4.01 -6.96 3.04
CA HIS A 386 -4.05 -7.63 4.35
C HIS A 386 -3.09 -8.83 4.42
N TYR A 387 -3.37 -9.79 5.31
CA TYR A 387 -2.46 -10.88 5.69
C TYR A 387 -2.13 -11.86 4.57
N LEU A 388 -3.03 -12.06 3.60
CA LEU A 388 -2.78 -12.92 2.46
C LEU A 388 -2.06 -12.19 1.33
N GLY A 389 -1.86 -10.87 1.44
CA GLY A 389 -1.14 -10.12 0.42
C GLY A 389 0.26 -10.65 0.20
N HIS A 390 0.66 -10.77 -1.07
CA HIS A 390 1.94 -11.35 -1.45
C HIS A 390 2.79 -10.36 -2.29
N THR A 391 2.25 -9.83 -3.38
CA THR A 391 2.96 -8.84 -4.21
C THR A 391 2.08 -7.66 -4.58
N ALA A 392 2.72 -6.51 -4.84
CA ALA A 392 2.06 -5.31 -5.36
C ALA A 392 2.93 -4.66 -6.44
N LYS A 393 2.42 -4.55 -7.66
CA LYS A 393 3.16 -4.06 -8.83
C LYS A 393 2.39 -3.04 -9.62
N ALA A 394 3.08 -2.03 -10.14
CA ALA A 394 2.51 -1.11 -11.11
C ALA A 394 3.47 -0.73 -12.25
N THR A 395 2.90 -0.62 -13.45
CA THR A 395 3.60 -0.28 -14.69
C THR A 395 2.79 0.74 -15.49
N ALA A 396 3.46 1.71 -16.09
CA ALA A 396 2.86 2.66 -17.03
C ALA A 396 3.15 2.24 -18.49
N THR A 397 2.14 2.36 -19.34
CA THR A 397 2.26 2.35 -20.80
C THR A 397 1.94 3.75 -21.31
N LEU A 398 2.92 4.41 -21.90
CA LEU A 398 2.81 5.77 -22.42
C LEU A 398 2.03 5.78 -23.76
N PRO A 399 1.54 6.96 -24.21
CA PRO A 399 0.83 7.10 -25.49
C PRO A 399 1.64 6.65 -26.72
N ASP A 400 2.97 6.68 -26.64
CA ASP A 400 3.87 6.18 -27.69
C ASP A 400 4.04 4.64 -27.68
N GLY A 401 3.40 3.96 -26.73
CA GLY A 401 3.49 2.52 -26.53
C GLY A 401 4.67 2.06 -25.67
N SER A 402 5.57 2.97 -25.26
CA SER A 402 6.67 2.62 -24.37
C SER A 402 6.17 2.28 -22.97
N THR A 403 6.82 1.33 -22.31
CA THR A 403 6.47 0.90 -20.95
C THR A 403 7.54 1.30 -19.94
N LYS A 404 7.10 1.65 -18.73
CA LYS A 404 7.99 2.02 -17.62
C LYS A 404 7.49 1.40 -16.32
N PRO A 405 8.36 0.76 -15.51
CA PRO A 405 7.97 0.32 -14.19
C PRO A 405 7.77 1.54 -13.28
N LEU A 406 6.73 1.51 -12.44
CA LEU A 406 6.43 2.59 -11.49
C LEU A 406 6.67 2.18 -10.05
N PHE A 407 6.37 0.92 -9.72
CA PHE A 407 6.42 0.41 -8.36
C PHE A 407 6.40 -1.13 -8.37
N TYR A 408 7.12 -1.75 -7.44
CA TYR A 408 7.02 -3.19 -7.21
C TYR A 408 7.44 -3.54 -5.79
N ILE A 409 6.60 -4.31 -5.09
CA ILE A 409 6.91 -5.06 -3.87
C ILE A 409 6.74 -6.53 -4.23
N ASP A 410 7.81 -7.31 -4.07
CA ASP A 410 7.85 -8.76 -4.33
C ASP A 410 7.58 -9.61 -3.08
N ASP A 411 7.70 -9.02 -1.90
CA ASP A 411 7.38 -9.65 -0.62
C ASP A 411 6.61 -8.65 0.26
N TRP A 412 5.29 -8.70 0.20
CA TRP A 412 4.41 -7.83 0.98
C TRP A 412 4.43 -8.22 2.45
N ASP A 413 4.62 -7.24 3.33
CA ASP A 413 4.45 -7.42 4.76
C ASP A 413 3.40 -6.46 5.32
N PHE A 414 2.33 -7.03 5.88
CA PHE A 414 1.20 -6.30 6.45
C PHE A 414 1.63 -5.31 7.54
N ASN A 415 2.71 -5.57 8.27
CA ASN A 415 3.14 -4.68 9.34
C ASN A 415 3.93 -3.45 8.82
N TRP A 416 4.23 -3.37 7.52
CA TRP A 416 5.01 -2.28 6.91
C TRP A 416 4.32 -1.66 5.68
N GLN A 417 3.36 -0.79 5.94
CA GLN A 417 2.51 -0.18 4.90
C GLN A 417 2.97 1.24 4.54
N ASN A 418 4.23 1.36 4.16
CA ASN A 418 4.86 2.66 3.89
C ASN A 418 4.38 3.31 2.59
N ASN A 419 4.46 4.64 2.57
CA ASN A 419 4.30 5.44 1.36
C ASN A 419 5.68 5.89 0.88
N TYR A 420 6.00 5.61 -0.37
CA TYR A 420 7.28 5.92 -0.99
C TYR A 420 7.12 7.12 -1.90
N TYR A 421 8.08 8.04 -1.87
CA TYR A 421 8.05 9.24 -2.70
C TYR A 421 9.21 9.20 -3.66
N TYR A 422 8.96 9.55 -4.91
CA TYR A 422 10.00 9.52 -5.93
C TYR A 422 11.07 10.58 -5.62
N GLU A 423 12.33 10.24 -5.86
CA GLU A 423 13.45 11.19 -5.75
C GLU A 423 13.24 12.39 -6.67
N ASN A 424 12.75 12.12 -7.88
CA ASN A 424 12.28 13.12 -8.82
C ASN A 424 10.85 12.77 -9.24
N PRO A 425 9.89 13.70 -9.19
CA PRO A 425 8.53 13.43 -9.66
C PRO A 425 8.52 12.88 -11.08
N LEU A 426 7.76 11.80 -11.31
CA LEU A 426 7.69 11.16 -12.62
C LEU A 426 6.57 11.77 -13.46
N ARG A 427 6.94 12.50 -14.52
CA ARG A 427 5.97 13.07 -15.46
C ARG A 427 5.36 11.99 -16.34
N LEU A 428 4.03 11.88 -16.31
CA LEU A 428 3.24 11.01 -17.18
C LEU A 428 2.33 11.89 -18.06
N PRO A 429 2.43 11.78 -19.40
CA PRO A 429 1.55 12.53 -20.29
C PRO A 429 0.12 11.98 -20.24
N ALA A 430 -0.85 12.83 -20.57
CA ALA A 430 -2.23 12.42 -20.78
C ALA A 430 -2.33 11.22 -21.73
N GLY A 431 -3.22 10.28 -21.43
CA GLY A 431 -3.37 9.03 -22.18
C GLY A 431 -2.42 7.90 -21.74
N THR A 432 -1.55 8.14 -20.74
CA THR A 432 -0.78 7.06 -20.11
C THR A 432 -1.71 6.11 -19.37
N THR A 433 -1.58 4.81 -19.64
CA THR A 433 -2.31 3.73 -18.94
C THR A 433 -1.43 3.15 -17.84
N ILE A 434 -1.90 3.23 -16.61
CA ILE A 434 -1.26 2.66 -15.42
C ILE A 434 -1.97 1.36 -15.09
N LYS A 435 -1.24 0.25 -15.18
CA LYS A 435 -1.71 -1.07 -14.75
C LYS A 435 -1.22 -1.34 -13.33
N GLY A 436 -2.13 -1.64 -12.42
CA GLY A 436 -1.85 -2.11 -11.07
C GLY A 436 -2.22 -3.58 -10.93
N VAL A 437 -1.35 -4.36 -10.29
CA VAL A 437 -1.52 -5.80 -10.03
C VAL A 437 -1.17 -6.05 -8.58
N VAL A 438 -2.07 -6.70 -7.85
CA VAL A 438 -1.82 -7.17 -6.48
C VAL A 438 -2.14 -8.67 -6.41
N THR A 439 -1.33 -9.45 -5.70
CA THR A 439 -1.50 -10.90 -5.61
C THR A 439 -1.66 -11.38 -4.17
N PHE A 440 -2.35 -12.51 -3.98
CA PHE A 440 -2.60 -13.07 -2.66
C PHE A 440 -2.24 -14.55 -2.61
N ASP A 441 -1.69 -14.99 -1.48
CA ASP A 441 -1.36 -16.37 -1.16
C ASP A 441 -2.22 -16.85 0.02
N ASN A 442 -3.21 -17.69 -0.28
CA ASN A 442 -4.11 -18.34 0.67
C ASN A 442 -3.78 -19.84 0.84
N SER A 443 -2.53 -20.23 0.62
CA SER A 443 -2.02 -21.57 0.86
C SER A 443 -1.87 -21.88 2.36
N ALA A 444 -1.62 -23.15 2.68
CA ALA A 444 -1.33 -23.57 4.05
C ALA A 444 0.14 -23.28 4.43
N GLU A 445 0.97 -23.03 3.43
CA GLU A 445 2.40 -22.77 3.50
C GLU A 445 2.70 -21.30 3.79
N ASN A 446 1.77 -20.38 3.47
CA ASN A 446 1.89 -18.97 3.83
C ASN A 446 1.90 -18.80 5.37
N PRO A 447 3.03 -18.39 5.98
CA PRO A 447 3.12 -18.22 7.43
C PRO A 447 2.26 -17.07 7.96
N HIS A 448 1.81 -16.17 7.08
CA HIS A 448 0.93 -15.06 7.42
C HIS A 448 -0.56 -15.42 7.31
N ASN A 449 -0.92 -16.62 6.83
CA ASN A 449 -2.32 -17.03 6.75
C ASN A 449 -2.93 -17.10 8.15
N PRO A 450 -3.96 -16.29 8.47
CA PRO A 450 -4.57 -16.28 9.80
C PRO A 450 -5.45 -17.53 10.06
N PHE A 451 -5.59 -18.42 9.07
CA PHE A 451 -6.43 -19.62 9.17
C PHE A 451 -5.64 -20.90 8.93
N SER A 452 -5.76 -21.84 9.86
CA SER A 452 -5.26 -23.20 9.72
C SER A 452 -6.39 -24.19 10.07
N PRO A 453 -6.96 -24.94 9.10
CA PRO A 453 -6.62 -24.94 7.66
C PRO A 453 -7.10 -23.65 6.93
N PRO A 454 -6.54 -23.34 5.73
CA PRO A 454 -6.99 -22.22 4.93
C PRO A 454 -8.49 -22.27 4.62
N ARG A 455 -9.12 -21.10 4.54
CA ARG A 455 -10.54 -20.94 4.18
C ARG A 455 -10.70 -19.92 3.07
N ARG A 456 -11.85 -19.92 2.40
CA ARG A 456 -12.18 -18.90 1.40
C ARG A 456 -12.22 -17.51 2.04
N VAL A 457 -11.52 -16.54 1.45
CA VAL A 457 -11.45 -15.15 1.90
C VAL A 457 -12.03 -14.22 0.83
N ARG A 458 -12.74 -13.17 1.26
CA ARG A 458 -13.43 -12.23 0.36
C ARG A 458 -13.05 -10.80 0.71
N TRP A 459 -13.47 -9.86 -0.14
CA TRP A 459 -13.32 -8.46 0.18
C TRP A 459 -13.99 -8.09 1.50
N GLY A 460 -13.27 -7.39 2.37
CA GLY A 460 -13.80 -6.91 3.63
C GLY A 460 -12.91 -5.87 4.30
N LEU A 461 -13.33 -5.46 5.50
CA LEU A 461 -12.67 -4.38 6.25
C LEU A 461 -11.78 -4.91 7.37
N GLU A 462 -12.00 -6.15 7.79
CA GLU A 462 -11.22 -6.77 8.85
C GLU A 462 -9.87 -7.25 8.29
N SER A 463 -8.82 -7.24 9.11
CA SER A 463 -7.48 -7.73 8.74
C SER A 463 -7.50 -9.19 8.25
N THR A 464 -8.51 -9.97 8.65
CA THR A 464 -8.69 -11.37 8.24
C THR A 464 -9.59 -11.56 7.02
N ASP A 465 -10.25 -10.50 6.56
CA ASP A 465 -10.76 -10.39 5.20
C ASP A 465 -9.62 -9.88 4.30
N GLU A 466 -9.87 -9.64 3.00
CA GLU A 466 -8.86 -9.05 2.13
C GLU A 466 -9.28 -7.74 1.47
N MET A 467 -8.28 -6.94 1.13
CA MET A 467 -8.39 -5.81 0.22
C MET A 467 -7.04 -5.57 -0.44
N GLY A 468 -7.00 -4.84 -1.56
CA GLY A 468 -5.73 -4.70 -2.28
C GLY A 468 -5.72 -3.56 -3.27
N SER A 469 -4.71 -2.70 -3.19
CA SER A 469 -4.45 -1.68 -4.21
C SER A 469 -3.04 -1.11 -4.15
N VAL A 470 -2.54 -0.70 -5.31
CA VAL A 470 -1.47 0.28 -5.41
C VAL A 470 -2.08 1.68 -5.39
N ASN A 471 -1.70 2.48 -4.40
CA ASN A 471 -2.14 3.85 -4.23
C ASN A 471 -1.10 4.83 -4.78
N PHE A 472 -1.55 5.85 -5.50
CA PHE A 472 -0.69 6.86 -6.09
C PHE A 472 -1.04 8.25 -5.57
N ARG A 473 0.00 9.09 -5.46
CA ARG A 473 -0.10 10.53 -5.24
C ARG A 473 0.53 11.24 -6.42
N ALA A 474 -0.18 12.22 -6.94
CA ALA A 474 0.24 12.98 -8.10
C ALA A 474 -0.14 14.45 -7.96
N VAL A 475 0.35 15.26 -8.90
CA VAL A 475 -0.07 16.64 -9.09
C VAL A 475 -0.34 16.84 -10.58
N PRO A 476 -1.47 17.41 -11.00
CA PRO A 476 -1.66 17.78 -12.39
C PRO A 476 -0.61 18.80 -12.81
N VAL A 477 -0.12 18.73 -14.05
CA VAL A 477 0.83 19.74 -14.55
C VAL A 477 0.19 21.12 -14.57
N ASN A 478 -1.10 21.22 -14.93
CA ASN A 478 -1.88 22.46 -14.84
C ASN A 478 -2.92 22.35 -13.72
N GLU A 479 -2.98 23.34 -12.83
CA GLU A 479 -3.94 23.34 -11.72
C GLU A 479 -5.40 23.34 -12.20
N SER A 480 -5.69 23.88 -13.38
CA SER A 480 -7.02 23.85 -13.98
C SER A 480 -7.53 22.43 -14.30
N ASP A 481 -6.64 21.44 -14.35
CA ASP A 481 -6.96 20.05 -14.72
C ASP A 481 -7.41 19.18 -13.52
N VAL A 482 -7.39 19.72 -12.29
CA VAL A 482 -7.71 18.98 -11.06
C VAL A 482 -9.09 18.32 -11.12
N GLU A 483 -10.12 19.05 -11.51
CA GLU A 483 -11.50 18.51 -11.53
C GLU A 483 -11.67 17.46 -12.62
N ARG A 484 -11.07 17.66 -13.80
CA ARG A 484 -11.04 16.65 -14.87
C ARG A 484 -10.37 15.36 -14.40
N PHE A 485 -9.30 15.46 -13.61
CA PHE A 485 -8.65 14.29 -13.04
C PHE A 485 -9.56 13.56 -12.04
N LYS A 486 -10.20 14.29 -11.12
CA LYS A 486 -11.13 13.72 -10.14
C LYS A 486 -12.31 13.02 -10.80
N ASP A 487 -12.86 13.61 -11.86
CA ASP A 487 -13.92 12.98 -12.66
C ASP A 487 -13.47 11.64 -13.24
N ALA A 488 -12.26 11.57 -13.82
CA ALA A 488 -11.73 10.31 -14.37
C ALA A 488 -11.51 9.22 -13.29
N VAL A 489 -11.09 9.60 -12.07
CA VAL A 489 -10.98 8.65 -10.95
C VAL A 489 -12.35 8.10 -10.55
N ARG A 490 -13.38 8.94 -10.56
CA ARG A 490 -14.78 8.51 -10.32
C ARG A 490 -15.26 7.59 -11.44
N ASP A 491 -14.97 7.91 -12.69
CA ASP A 491 -15.37 7.12 -13.85
C ASP A 491 -14.70 5.74 -13.85
N GLN A 492 -13.41 5.64 -13.47
CA GLN A 492 -12.72 4.37 -13.28
C GLN A 492 -13.47 3.44 -12.32
N PHE A 493 -13.97 3.98 -11.20
CA PHE A 493 -14.74 3.20 -10.25
C PHE A 493 -16.05 2.68 -10.85
N VAL A 494 -16.76 3.51 -11.61
CA VAL A 494 -18.00 3.11 -12.29
C VAL A 494 -17.73 2.01 -13.31
N ASP A 495 -16.64 2.11 -14.06
CA ASP A 495 -16.24 1.09 -15.03
C ASP A 495 -15.90 -0.26 -14.38
N GLU A 496 -15.20 -0.25 -13.24
CA GLU A 496 -14.90 -1.46 -12.47
C GLU A 496 -16.18 -2.13 -11.94
N VAL A 497 -17.13 -1.34 -11.42
CA VAL A 497 -18.45 -1.84 -11.02
C VAL A 497 -19.17 -2.52 -12.20
N ARG A 498 -19.12 -1.90 -13.38
CA ARG A 498 -19.72 -2.46 -14.62
C ARG A 498 -19.07 -3.79 -14.98
N ILE A 499 -17.74 -3.85 -15.03
CA ILE A 499 -16.98 -5.08 -15.36
C ILE A 499 -17.33 -6.21 -14.38
N ALA A 500 -17.37 -5.91 -13.09
CA ALA A 500 -17.73 -6.89 -12.07
C ALA A 500 -19.18 -7.38 -12.19
N ALA A 501 -20.11 -6.49 -12.54
CA ALA A 501 -21.51 -6.85 -12.79
C ALA A 501 -21.65 -7.77 -14.02
N GLU A 502 -20.95 -7.47 -15.12
CA GLU A 502 -20.92 -8.28 -16.33
C GLU A 502 -20.38 -9.69 -16.05
N LYS A 503 -19.28 -9.80 -15.29
CA LYS A 503 -18.68 -11.09 -14.89
C LYS A 503 -19.69 -11.95 -14.12
N ARG A 504 -20.34 -11.39 -13.10
CA ARG A 504 -21.38 -12.08 -12.31
C ARG A 504 -22.58 -12.52 -13.15
N PHE A 505 -22.99 -11.71 -14.13
CA PHE A 505 -24.09 -12.05 -15.03
C PHE A 505 -23.75 -13.22 -15.96
N ASN A 506 -22.53 -13.24 -16.51
CA ASN A 506 -22.07 -14.30 -17.39
C ASN A 506 -21.88 -15.63 -16.63
N GLU A 507 -21.36 -15.60 -15.41
CA GLU A 507 -21.26 -16.78 -14.53
C GLU A 507 -22.65 -17.38 -14.23
N ARG A 508 -23.66 -16.54 -13.96
CA ARG A 508 -25.06 -16.99 -13.75
C ARG A 508 -25.70 -17.60 -15.00
N ARG A 509 -25.34 -17.14 -16.20
CA ARG A 509 -25.79 -17.75 -17.46
C ARG A 509 -25.11 -19.09 -17.73
N GLY A 510 -23.81 -19.22 -17.42
CA GLY A 510 -23.09 -20.50 -17.51
C GLY A 510 -23.61 -21.56 -16.53
N SER A 511 -24.08 -21.14 -15.34
CA SER A 511 -24.65 -22.03 -14.33
C SER A 511 -26.11 -22.45 -14.61
N ARG A 512 -26.84 -21.76 -15.49
CA ARG A 512 -28.16 -22.17 -15.99
C ARG A 512 -28.04 -22.92 -17.33
N GLY A 513 -27.35 -24.05 -17.32
CA GLY A 513 -27.46 -25.07 -18.36
C GLY A 513 -28.71 -25.92 -18.13
N GLY A 514 -29.81 -25.62 -18.83
CA GLY A 514 -31.00 -26.47 -18.86
C GLY A 514 -32.30 -25.72 -19.14
N GLN A 515 -32.84 -25.92 -20.35
CA GLN A 515 -34.16 -25.49 -20.85
C GLN A 515 -34.34 -24.00 -21.20
N GLY A 516 -34.12 -23.68 -22.48
CA GLY A 516 -34.50 -22.40 -23.08
C GLY A 516 -34.39 -22.36 -24.60
N GLY A 517 -34.62 -23.49 -25.28
CA GLY A 517 -34.27 -23.71 -26.69
C GLY A 517 -35.22 -23.13 -27.75
N ASP A 518 -36.39 -22.57 -27.41
CA ASP A 518 -37.41 -22.29 -28.45
C ASP A 518 -37.50 -20.81 -28.88
N LEU A 519 -36.85 -19.88 -28.17
CA LEU A 519 -36.93 -18.44 -28.49
C LEU A 519 -35.81 -17.97 -29.43
N ALA A 520 -34.65 -18.62 -29.37
CA ALA A 520 -33.47 -18.24 -30.16
C ALA A 520 -33.61 -18.63 -31.64
N ASP A 521 -34.28 -19.74 -31.95
CA ASP A 521 -34.46 -20.19 -33.33
C ASP A 521 -35.56 -19.40 -34.06
N ARG A 522 -36.61 -18.98 -33.35
CA ARG A 522 -37.65 -18.07 -33.90
C ARG A 522 -37.14 -16.67 -34.23
N LEU A 523 -36.07 -16.21 -33.56
CA LEU A 523 -35.41 -14.93 -33.85
C LEU A 523 -34.40 -15.04 -35.00
N ARG A 524 -33.88 -16.24 -35.28
CA ARG A 524 -32.93 -16.49 -36.36
C ARG A 524 -33.62 -16.45 -37.73
N ASP A 525 -34.85 -16.96 -37.83
CA ASP A 525 -35.60 -16.99 -39.10
C ASP A 525 -36.15 -15.63 -39.51
N ARG A 526 -36.43 -14.72 -38.57
CA ARG A 526 -36.89 -13.35 -38.89
C ARG A 526 -35.79 -12.41 -39.38
N LEU A 527 -34.52 -12.76 -39.19
CA LEU A 527 -33.39 -11.88 -39.54
C LEU A 527 -32.73 -12.26 -40.87
N ARG A 528 -33.25 -13.27 -41.59
CA ARG A 528 -32.67 -13.75 -42.85
C ARG A 528 -33.23 -13.07 -44.12
N ASP A 529 -34.33 -12.33 -44.02
CA ASP A 529 -35.07 -11.79 -45.19
C ASP A 529 -34.90 -10.30 -45.49
N ARG A 530 -33.81 -9.67 -45.06
CA ARG A 530 -33.48 -8.31 -45.54
C ARG A 530 -32.02 -8.20 -45.99
N ARG A 531 -31.73 -8.74 -47.17
CA ARG A 531 -30.54 -8.40 -47.97
C ARG A 531 -30.97 -7.68 -49.25
N GLY A 532 -30.49 -6.45 -49.42
CA GLY A 532 -30.45 -5.76 -50.71
C GLY A 532 -29.95 -4.31 -50.59
N GLY A 533 -28.74 -4.03 -51.12
CA GLY A 533 -28.37 -2.68 -51.58
C GLY A 533 -27.15 -1.97 -50.94
N SER A 534 -25.95 -2.24 -51.49
CA SER A 534 -24.74 -1.39 -51.70
C SER A 534 -24.64 0.04 -51.10
N SER A 535 -23.53 0.37 -50.40
CA SER A 535 -22.34 1.09 -50.96
C SER A 535 -21.32 1.51 -49.86
N SER A 536 -20.19 2.08 -50.28
CA SER A 536 -18.80 2.03 -49.75
C SER A 536 -18.34 3.01 -48.64
N ARG A 537 -17.23 2.60 -47.95
CA ARG A 537 -16.10 3.37 -47.31
C ARG A 537 -16.49 4.33 -46.16
N THR A 538 -15.85 4.40 -44.99
CA THR A 538 -14.43 4.32 -44.60
C THR A 538 -14.27 3.71 -43.19
N GLY A 539 -13.09 3.15 -42.91
CA GLY A 539 -12.79 2.44 -41.67
C GLY A 539 -12.71 3.31 -40.42
N ASN A 540 -13.25 2.79 -39.32
CA ASN A 540 -12.78 3.06 -37.96
C ASN A 540 -13.23 1.94 -37.00
N SER A 541 -12.37 1.61 -36.03
CA SER A 541 -12.60 0.83 -34.80
C SER A 541 -13.59 -0.36 -34.83
N ARG A 542 -13.06 -1.59 -34.91
CA ARG A 542 -13.76 -2.78 -34.40
C ARG A 542 -13.54 -2.88 -32.89
N LEU A 543 -14.57 -2.60 -32.11
CA LEU A 543 -14.98 -3.18 -30.83
C LEU A 543 -15.87 -2.18 -30.10
N GLY A 544 -17.19 -2.40 -30.11
CA GLY A 544 -18.15 -1.60 -29.35
C GLY A 544 -19.51 -1.50 -30.05
N GLY A 545 -20.40 -2.46 -29.78
CA GLY A 545 -21.82 -2.24 -30.04
C GLY A 545 -22.39 -1.15 -29.12
N ASP A 546 -23.44 -0.47 -29.56
CA ASP A 546 -24.15 0.58 -28.81
C ASP A 546 -24.74 0.05 -27.49
N TRP A 547 -23.90 0.06 -26.45
CA TRP A 547 -24.20 -0.45 -25.11
C TRP A 547 -24.77 0.64 -24.18
N ARG A 548 -24.44 1.91 -24.47
CA ARG A 548 -24.90 3.09 -23.71
C ARG A 548 -26.41 3.27 -23.79
N GLY A 549 -26.99 3.08 -24.97
CA GLY A 549 -28.46 3.08 -25.13
C GLY A 549 -29.17 1.95 -24.36
N ARG A 550 -28.51 0.81 -24.17
CA ARG A 550 -29.07 -0.35 -23.45
C ARG A 550 -29.01 -0.18 -21.93
N LEU A 551 -28.01 0.52 -21.41
CA LEU A 551 -27.90 0.81 -19.97
C LEU A 551 -28.90 1.89 -19.54
N GLY A 552 -29.05 2.97 -20.32
CA GLY A 552 -30.09 3.98 -20.07
C GLY A 552 -31.52 3.43 -20.11
N SER A 553 -31.75 2.36 -20.87
CA SER A 553 -33.03 1.65 -20.88
C SER A 553 -33.26 0.79 -19.63
N ARG A 554 -32.20 0.26 -19.01
CA ARG A 554 -32.26 -0.55 -17.77
C ARG A 554 -32.33 0.27 -16.50
N LEU A 555 -31.74 1.46 -16.48
CA LEU A 555 -31.84 2.38 -15.34
C LEU A 555 -33.27 2.93 -15.17
N LYS A 556 -34.05 3.02 -16.25
CA LYS A 556 -35.50 3.28 -16.20
C LYS A 556 -36.30 2.19 -15.47
N GLU A 557 -35.76 0.98 -15.29
CA GLU A 557 -36.41 -0.08 -14.51
C GLU A 557 -36.18 0.08 -12.99
N LEU A 558 -35.33 1.02 -12.56
CA LEU A 558 -35.03 1.30 -11.15
C LEU A 558 -35.76 2.53 -10.59
N ASP A 559 -36.20 3.44 -11.46
CA ASP A 559 -37.10 4.57 -11.17
C ASP A 559 -38.53 4.02 -10.98
N LYS A 560 -38.82 3.53 -9.77
CA LYS A 560 -40.06 2.80 -9.47
C LYS A 560 -41.26 3.73 -9.42
N ASN A 561 -41.04 4.98 -9.01
CA ASN A 561 -42.07 6.02 -8.95
C ASN A 561 -42.22 6.80 -10.28
N ASN A 562 -41.36 6.53 -11.27
CA ASN A 562 -41.34 7.08 -12.62
C ASN A 562 -41.24 8.62 -12.64
N ASN A 563 -40.56 9.21 -11.65
CA ASN A 563 -40.41 10.65 -11.50
C ASN A 563 -39.19 11.19 -12.28
N GLY A 564 -38.35 10.32 -12.85
CA GLY A 564 -37.16 10.68 -13.60
C GLY A 564 -35.89 10.87 -12.76
N GLU A 565 -35.94 10.59 -11.46
CA GLU A 565 -34.84 10.66 -10.50
C GLU A 565 -34.74 9.32 -9.76
N ILE A 566 -33.54 8.76 -9.61
CA ILE A 566 -33.39 7.52 -8.82
C ILE A 566 -33.10 7.89 -7.36
N GLU A 567 -34.05 7.58 -6.47
CA GLU A 567 -33.96 7.89 -5.05
C GLU A 567 -33.34 6.75 -4.24
N ALA A 568 -32.73 7.07 -3.10
CA ALA A 568 -31.97 6.10 -2.32
C ALA A 568 -32.82 4.92 -1.83
N ASP A 569 -34.09 5.12 -1.52
CA ASP A 569 -35.06 4.11 -1.10
C ASP A 569 -35.58 3.20 -2.22
N GLU A 570 -35.38 3.57 -3.49
CA GLU A 570 -35.77 2.74 -4.63
C GLU A 570 -34.75 1.64 -4.94
N ILE A 571 -33.54 1.78 -4.40
CA ILE A 571 -32.38 0.91 -4.62
C ILE A 571 -32.11 0.00 -3.40
N ASP A 572 -31.69 -1.25 -3.64
CA ASP A 572 -31.33 -2.18 -2.57
C ASP A 572 -30.13 -1.66 -1.71
N GLU A 573 -30.06 -2.10 -0.45
CA GLU A 573 -29.08 -1.59 0.52
C GLU A 573 -27.61 -1.80 0.10
N ARG A 574 -27.33 -2.82 -0.71
CA ARG A 574 -25.99 -3.07 -1.27
C ARG A 574 -25.66 -2.05 -2.35
N SER A 575 -26.66 -1.64 -3.12
CA SER A 575 -26.53 -0.72 -4.26
C SER A 575 -26.67 0.77 -3.87
N ARG A 576 -27.28 1.08 -2.72
CA ARG A 576 -27.29 2.42 -2.10
C ARG A 576 -25.91 3.05 -1.94
N ARG A 577 -24.88 2.21 -1.73
CA ARG A 577 -23.49 2.70 -1.64
C ARG A 577 -23.02 3.34 -2.95
N TYR A 578 -23.54 2.91 -4.10
CA TYR A 578 -23.08 3.35 -5.43
C TYR A 578 -23.72 4.67 -5.88
N ILE A 579 -24.90 5.03 -5.34
CA ILE A 579 -25.62 6.28 -5.67
C ILE A 579 -24.73 7.51 -5.49
N ARG A 580 -23.99 7.58 -4.38
CA ARG A 580 -23.08 8.69 -4.07
C ARG A 580 -21.92 8.88 -5.07
N PHE A 581 -21.66 7.89 -5.92
CA PHE A 581 -20.64 7.98 -6.97
C PHE A 581 -21.22 8.43 -8.31
N ILE A 582 -22.55 8.43 -8.46
CA ILE A 582 -23.26 8.87 -9.67
C ILE A 582 -23.90 10.24 -9.45
N ASP A 583 -24.35 10.52 -8.23
CA ASP A 583 -24.82 11.81 -7.74
C ASP A 583 -23.64 12.80 -7.70
N THR A 584 -23.45 13.52 -8.80
CA THR A 584 -22.35 14.45 -9.03
C THR A 584 -22.59 15.80 -8.37
N ASN A 585 -23.86 16.23 -8.27
CA ASN A 585 -24.26 17.49 -7.67
C ASN A 585 -24.45 17.38 -6.14
N LYS A 586 -24.42 16.15 -5.60
CA LYS A 586 -24.49 15.79 -4.18
C LYS A 586 -25.83 16.17 -3.53
N ASP A 587 -26.91 16.10 -4.29
CA ASP A 587 -28.27 16.41 -3.81
C ASP A 587 -28.98 15.20 -3.17
N GLY A 588 -28.37 14.01 -3.23
CA GLY A 588 -28.87 12.77 -2.66
C GLY A 588 -29.80 12.00 -3.61
N LYS A 589 -29.98 12.48 -4.84
CA LYS A 589 -30.71 11.85 -5.92
C LYS A 589 -29.78 11.68 -7.12
N VAL A 590 -30.20 10.86 -8.07
CA VAL A 590 -29.48 10.71 -9.34
C VAL A 590 -30.42 11.14 -10.46
N SER A 591 -30.15 12.32 -11.02
CA SER A 591 -30.93 12.91 -12.09
C SER A 591 -30.68 12.23 -13.45
N LYS A 592 -31.61 12.42 -14.40
CA LYS A 592 -31.40 12.01 -15.80
C LYS A 592 -30.15 12.63 -16.41
N GLU A 593 -29.82 13.85 -16.03
CA GLU A 593 -28.64 14.58 -16.49
C GLU A 593 -27.36 13.88 -16.00
N GLU A 594 -27.31 13.46 -14.74
CA GLU A 594 -26.18 12.73 -14.16
C GLU A 594 -26.02 11.33 -14.75
N LEU A 595 -27.13 10.66 -15.02
CA LEU A 595 -27.16 9.40 -15.76
C LEU A 595 -26.77 9.59 -17.24
N SER A 596 -27.07 10.76 -17.83
CA SER A 596 -26.73 11.07 -19.22
C SER A 596 -25.24 11.39 -19.38
N ARG A 597 -24.59 11.99 -18.37
CA ARG A 597 -23.14 12.21 -18.33
C ARG A 597 -22.35 10.90 -18.36
N LEU A 598 -22.87 9.82 -17.75
CA LEU A 598 -22.33 8.45 -17.89
C LEU A 598 -22.50 7.88 -19.31
N ASN A 599 -23.48 8.35 -20.07
CA ASN A 599 -23.75 7.92 -21.45
C ASN A 599 -22.97 8.72 -22.50
N GLY A 600 -22.16 9.71 -22.10
CA GLY A 600 -21.30 10.52 -22.98
C GLY A 600 -22.00 11.05 -24.22
N ARG A 601 -23.15 11.72 -24.02
CA ARG A 601 -23.73 12.66 -24.96
C ARG A 601 -23.67 14.06 -24.37
#